data_AF-A0A2G2MKH1-F1
#
_entry.id   AF-A0A2G2MKH1-F1
#
_cell.length_a   1.000
_cell.length_b   1.000
_cell.length_c   1.000
_cell.angle_alpha   90.00
_cell.angle_beta   90.00
_cell.angle_gamma   90.00
#
_symmetry.space_group_name_H-M   'P 1'
#
loop_
_entity.id
_entity.type
_entity.pdbx_description
1 polymer ?
#
loop_
_entity_poly.entity_id
_entity_poly.type
_entity_poly.pdbx_seq_one_letter_code
_entity_poly.pdbx_strand_id
1 'polypeptide(L)'
;MKKLRDLLRAMAHIATWLIDGITMSNFLRTLGLIGLGVILSSCVSVKIPDFDFVKFPEFRQDAENIADYPKVENAAQLPENIRSDQQWDTAVKKIMTDRDGLSIPNIANAKTDTEIENEMKKLGEQVNAYKKDDPE
;
A
#
# COMPACT_ATOMS: atom_id res chain seq x y z
N MET A 1 -54.69 14.45 -35.20
CA MET A 1 -54.75 13.24 -34.35
C MET A 1 -53.52 12.30 -34.44
N LYS A 2 -52.79 12.22 -35.56
CA LYS A 2 -51.62 11.31 -35.72
C LYS A 2 -50.44 11.66 -34.79
N LYS A 3 -50.07 12.95 -34.73
CA LYS A 3 -48.97 13.49 -33.91
C LYS A 3 -49.09 13.19 -32.40
N LEU A 4 -50.32 13.19 -31.86
CA LEU A 4 -50.57 12.89 -30.44
C LEU A 4 -50.38 11.38 -30.14
N ARG A 5 -50.75 10.53 -31.09
CA ARG A 5 -50.60 9.08 -30.99
C ARG A 5 -49.14 8.66 -31.07
N ASP A 6 -48.35 9.33 -31.90
CA ASP A 6 -46.92 9.07 -32.05
C ASP A 6 -46.15 9.51 -30.79
N LEU A 7 -46.54 10.63 -30.18
CA LEU A 7 -45.98 11.06 -28.89
C LEU A 7 -46.30 10.09 -27.75
N LEU A 8 -47.54 9.60 -27.66
CA LEU A 8 -47.94 8.60 -26.66
C LEU A 8 -47.16 7.28 -26.80
N ARG A 9 -46.89 6.84 -28.04
CA ARG A 9 -46.04 5.65 -28.28
C ARG A 9 -44.59 5.89 -27.89
N ALA A 10 -44.02 7.06 -28.22
CA ALA A 10 -42.64 7.39 -27.84
C ALA A 10 -42.47 7.42 -26.32
N MET A 11 -43.42 8.01 -25.58
CA MET A 11 -43.38 8.06 -24.12
C MET A 11 -43.52 6.67 -23.48
N ALA A 12 -44.35 5.79 -24.05
CA ALA A 12 -44.49 4.41 -23.57
C ALA A 12 -43.19 3.60 -23.73
N HIS A 13 -42.47 3.77 -24.84
CA HIS A 13 -41.17 3.11 -25.06
C HIS A 13 -40.06 3.63 -24.14
N ILE A 14 -40.07 4.92 -23.79
CA ILE A 14 -39.10 5.48 -22.85
C ILE A 14 -39.36 4.98 -21.42
N ALA A 15 -40.64 4.84 -21.04
CA ALA A 15 -41.03 4.34 -19.74
C ALA A 15 -40.61 2.87 -19.53
N THR A 16 -40.75 2.01 -20.53
CA THR A 16 -40.29 0.61 -20.44
C THR A 16 -38.77 0.52 -20.35
N TRP A 17 -38.03 1.31 -21.13
CA TRP A 17 -36.56 1.37 -21.05
C TRP A 17 -36.03 1.79 -19.67
N LEU A 18 -36.70 2.74 -19.02
CA LEU A 18 -36.34 3.21 -17.68
C LEU A 18 -36.59 2.16 -16.60
N ILE A 19 -37.71 1.44 -16.68
CA ILE A 19 -38.06 0.38 -15.73
C ILE A 19 -37.10 -0.82 -15.87
N ASP A 20 -36.78 -1.21 -17.10
CA ASP A 20 -35.84 -2.30 -17.37
C ASP A 20 -34.40 -1.96 -16.97
N GLY A 21 -33.98 -0.70 -17.15
CA GLY A 21 -32.67 -0.23 -16.69
C GLY A 21 -32.52 -0.21 -15.16
N ILE A 22 -33.56 0.22 -14.44
CA ILE A 22 -33.55 0.24 -12.97
C ILE A 22 -33.56 -1.18 -12.41
N THR A 23 -34.36 -2.08 -12.96
CA THR A 23 -34.42 -3.49 -12.51
C THR A 23 -33.11 -4.23 -12.76
N MET A 24 -32.46 -4.01 -13.92
CA MET A 24 -31.14 -4.59 -14.21
C MET A 24 -30.06 -4.09 -13.25
N SER A 25 -30.07 -2.80 -12.90
CA SER A 25 -29.10 -2.22 -11.96
C SER A 25 -29.26 -2.75 -10.53
N ASN A 26 -30.50 -2.98 -10.09
CA ASN A 26 -30.79 -3.53 -8.77
C ASN A 26 -30.46 -5.02 -8.68
N PHE A 27 -30.64 -5.77 -9.77
CA PHE A 27 -30.24 -7.18 -9.89
C PHE A 27 -28.71 -7.36 -9.84
N LEU A 28 -27.96 -6.48 -10.52
CA LEU A 28 -26.48 -6.47 -10.45
C LEU A 28 -25.96 -6.16 -9.05
N ARG A 29 -26.62 -5.24 -8.33
CA ARG A 29 -26.26 -4.89 -6.94
C ARG A 29 -26.51 -6.02 -5.95
N THR A 30 -27.62 -6.75 -6.08
CA THR A 30 -27.92 -7.89 -5.19
C THR A 30 -27.00 -9.07 -5.46
N LEU A 31 -26.65 -9.35 -6.72
CA LEU A 31 -25.67 -10.39 -7.08
C LEU A 31 -24.27 -10.09 -6.50
N GLY A 32 -23.84 -8.83 -6.54
CA GLY A 32 -22.56 -8.41 -5.96
C GLY A 32 -22.48 -8.62 -4.43
N LEU A 33 -23.57 -8.34 -3.71
CA LEU A 33 -23.63 -8.53 -2.26
C LEU A 33 -23.59 -10.01 -1.85
N ILE A 34 -24.21 -10.90 -2.62
CA ILE A 34 -24.20 -12.35 -2.34
C ILE A 34 -22.81 -12.94 -2.61
N GLY A 35 -22.12 -12.47 -3.67
CA GLY A 35 -20.76 -12.93 -3.98
C GLY A 35 -19.74 -12.63 -2.89
N LEU A 36 -19.85 -11.48 -2.21
CA LEU A 36 -18.93 -11.10 -1.13
C LEU A 36 -19.08 -11.99 0.13
N GLY A 37 -20.30 -12.46 0.42
CA GLY A 37 -20.57 -13.34 1.57
C GLY A 37 -19.95 -14.74 1.45
N VAL A 38 -19.83 -15.27 0.23
CA VAL A 38 -19.24 -16.60 0.00
C VAL A 38 -17.72 -16.58 0.22
N ILE A 39 -17.05 -15.47 -0.13
CA ILE A 39 -15.58 -15.34 0.04
C ILE A 39 -15.21 -15.31 1.52
N LEU A 40 -15.98 -14.63 2.37
CA LEU A 40 -15.72 -14.54 3.82
C LEU A 40 -16.03 -15.84 4.57
N SER A 41 -16.85 -16.74 4.02
CA SER A 41 -17.20 -18.03 4.64
C SER A 41 -16.16 -19.14 4.36
N SER A 42 -15.11 -18.84 3.59
CA SER A 42 -14.05 -19.80 3.22
C SER A 42 -12.82 -19.79 4.13
N CYS A 43 -12.90 -19.14 5.30
CA CYS A 43 -11.87 -19.25 6.35
C CYS A 43 -11.95 -20.62 7.04
N VAL A 44 -11.50 -21.66 6.34
CA VAL A 44 -11.37 -23.01 6.89
C VAL A 44 -10.14 -23.03 7.81
N SER A 45 -10.37 -23.21 9.11
CA SER A 45 -9.30 -23.48 10.08
C SER A 45 -8.70 -24.86 9.78
N VAL A 46 -7.60 -24.88 9.00
CA VAL A 46 -6.82 -26.09 8.76
C VAL A 46 -6.13 -26.47 10.08
N LYS A 47 -6.54 -27.59 10.69
CA LYS A 47 -5.76 -28.19 11.78
C LYS A 47 -4.44 -28.69 11.19
N ILE A 48 -3.39 -27.92 11.39
CA ILE A 48 -2.03 -28.37 11.09
C ILE A 48 -1.72 -29.51 12.05
N PRO A 49 -1.26 -30.68 11.56
CA PRO A 49 -0.81 -31.75 12.44
C PRO A 49 0.40 -31.27 13.25
N ASP A 50 0.51 -31.72 14.51
CA ASP A 50 1.66 -31.41 15.36
C ASP A 50 2.93 -31.97 14.70
N PHE A 51 3.65 -31.10 14.01
CA PHE A 51 4.97 -31.42 13.49
C PHE A 51 5.94 -31.42 14.67
N ASP A 52 6.27 -32.62 15.13
CA ASP A 52 7.25 -32.86 16.19
C ASP A 52 8.68 -32.66 15.63
N PHE A 53 9.03 -31.39 15.35
CA PHE A 53 10.35 -30.98 14.84
C PHE A 53 11.49 -31.22 15.84
N VAL A 54 11.19 -31.64 17.07
CA VAL A 54 12.15 -31.83 18.17
C VAL A 54 12.88 -33.19 18.08
N LYS A 55 12.47 -34.08 17.17
CA LYS A 55 13.08 -35.41 17.02
C LYS A 55 14.31 -35.46 16.12
N PHE A 56 14.66 -34.37 15.46
CA PHE A 56 15.87 -34.33 14.63
C PHE A 56 17.10 -34.10 15.51
N PRO A 57 18.07 -35.05 15.56
CA PRO A 57 19.21 -34.98 16.47
C PRO A 57 20.11 -33.75 16.24
N GLU A 58 20.12 -33.22 15.01
CA GLU A 58 20.89 -32.03 14.63
C GLU A 58 20.38 -30.74 15.29
N PHE A 59 19.07 -30.63 15.52
CA PHE A 59 18.46 -29.47 16.20
C PHE A 59 18.43 -29.63 17.72
N ARG A 60 18.74 -30.82 18.24
CA ARG A 60 18.66 -31.09 19.68
C ARG A 60 19.79 -30.42 20.44
N GLN A 61 21.01 -30.44 19.91
CA GLN A 61 22.14 -29.70 20.48
C GLN A 61 21.93 -28.20 20.41
N ASP A 62 21.41 -27.68 19.29
CA ASP A 62 21.13 -26.26 19.16
C ASP A 62 19.96 -25.83 20.06
N ALA A 63 18.92 -26.65 20.18
CA ALA A 63 17.77 -26.42 21.08
C ALA A 63 18.15 -26.47 22.56
N GLU A 64 19.06 -27.38 22.96
CA GLU A 64 19.58 -27.50 24.32
C GLU A 64 20.56 -26.35 24.65
N ASN A 65 21.21 -25.76 23.65
CA ASN A 65 22.14 -24.62 23.80
C ASN A 65 21.50 -23.26 23.48
N ILE A 66 20.18 -23.17 23.28
CA ILE A 66 19.54 -21.86 23.14
C ILE A 66 19.66 -21.17 24.50
N ALA A 67 20.44 -20.09 24.54
CA ALA A 67 20.56 -19.26 25.72
C ALA A 67 19.17 -18.89 26.24
N ASP A 68 19.04 -18.82 27.57
CA ASP A 68 17.79 -18.41 28.21
C ASP A 68 17.25 -17.15 27.54
N TYR A 69 16.16 -17.30 26.79
CA TYR A 69 15.47 -16.15 26.24
C TYR A 69 15.10 -15.24 27.41
N PRO A 70 15.26 -13.92 27.27
CA PRO A 70 14.80 -13.00 28.30
C PRO A 70 13.35 -13.31 28.57
N LYS A 71 13.07 -13.72 29.82
CA LYS A 71 11.73 -14.03 30.27
C LYS A 71 10.82 -12.82 30.02
N VAL A 72 9.53 -13.05 29.81
CA VAL A 72 8.56 -11.97 29.59
C VAL A 72 8.57 -10.94 30.73
N GLU A 73 8.91 -11.35 31.95
CA GLU A 73 9.13 -10.48 33.11
C GLU A 73 10.32 -9.51 32.96
N ASN A 74 11.30 -9.85 32.12
CA ASN A 74 12.46 -9.03 31.78
C ASN A 74 12.26 -8.25 30.47
N ALA A 75 11.06 -8.29 29.87
CA ALA A 75 10.75 -7.45 28.73
C ALA A 75 10.81 -5.98 29.14
N ALA A 76 11.30 -5.13 28.24
CA ALA A 76 11.22 -3.69 28.44
C ALA A 76 9.75 -3.30 28.69
N GLN A 77 9.53 -2.47 29.70
CA GLN A 77 8.19 -1.95 29.98
C GLN A 77 7.66 -1.20 28.77
N LEU A 78 6.33 -1.27 28.58
CA LEU A 78 5.65 -0.48 27.56
C LEU A 78 6.07 0.99 27.71
N PRO A 79 6.35 1.69 26.59
CA PRO A 79 6.63 3.11 26.64
C PRO A 79 5.50 3.83 27.39
N GLU A 80 5.84 4.65 28.38
CA GLU A 80 4.84 5.40 29.16
C GLU A 80 4.06 6.41 28.30
N ASN A 81 4.64 6.81 27.17
CA ASN A 81 4.07 7.78 26.23
C ASN A 81 3.78 7.13 24.88
N ILE A 82 2.79 6.26 24.85
CA ILE A 82 2.19 5.80 23.60
C ILE A 82 1.22 6.87 23.14
N ARG A 83 1.37 7.32 21.89
CA ARG A 83 0.42 8.26 21.27
C ARG A 83 -0.96 7.64 21.24
N SER A 84 -1.99 8.43 21.53
CA SER A 84 -3.38 7.99 21.36
C SER A 84 -3.71 7.77 19.88
N ASP A 85 -4.75 6.96 19.61
CA ASP A 85 -5.23 6.71 18.26
C ASP A 85 -5.52 8.01 17.50
N GLN A 86 -6.12 9.00 18.17
CA GLN A 86 -6.40 10.32 17.58
C GLN A 86 -5.11 11.08 17.20
N GLN A 87 -4.04 10.94 17.99
CA GLN A 87 -2.75 11.56 17.69
C GLN A 87 -2.09 10.89 16.48
N TRP A 88 -2.24 9.57 16.34
CA TRP A 88 -1.80 8.85 15.16
C TRP A 88 -2.57 9.27 13.91
N ASP A 89 -3.90 9.32 13.97
CA ASP A 89 -4.74 9.76 12.86
C ASP A 89 -4.39 11.18 12.40
N THR A 90 -4.13 12.07 13.36
CA THR A 90 -3.74 13.46 13.07
C THR A 90 -2.38 13.52 12.38
N ALA A 91 -1.42 12.72 12.85
CA ALA A 91 -0.09 12.65 12.24
C ALA A 91 -0.16 12.11 10.80
N VAL A 92 -0.97 11.09 10.56
CA VAL A 92 -1.18 10.52 9.21
C VAL A 92 -1.81 11.55 8.28
N LYS A 93 -2.86 12.24 8.72
CA LYS A 93 -3.51 13.30 7.91
C LYS A 93 -2.53 14.43 7.56
N LYS A 94 -1.67 14.81 8.51
CA LYS A 94 -0.63 15.80 8.27
C LYS A 94 0.35 15.35 7.18
N ILE A 95 0.87 14.13 7.28
CA ILE A 95 1.80 13.58 6.27
C ILE A 95 1.15 13.54 4.88
N MET A 96 -0.12 13.13 4.79
CA MET A 96 -0.83 13.10 3.51
C MET A 96 -1.01 14.52 2.93
N THR A 97 -1.34 15.49 3.78
CA THR A 97 -1.48 16.89 3.39
C THR A 97 -0.14 17.47 2.91
N ASP A 98 0.95 17.22 3.64
CA ASP A 98 2.29 17.69 3.30
C ASP A 98 2.76 17.07 1.98
N ARG A 99 2.46 15.78 1.73
CA ARG A 99 2.72 15.11 0.45
C ARG A 99 1.96 15.77 -0.69
N ASP A 100 0.66 16.00 -0.51
CA ASP A 100 -0.21 16.53 -1.56
C ASP A 100 0.11 18.01 -1.87
N GLY A 101 0.60 18.75 -0.87
CA GLY A 101 1.08 20.13 -1.02
C GLY A 101 2.51 20.25 -1.56
N LEU A 102 3.22 19.14 -1.77
CA LEU A 102 4.59 19.14 -2.23
C LEU A 102 4.65 19.51 -3.72
N SER A 103 4.86 20.79 -4.01
CA SER A 103 5.17 21.25 -5.35
C SER A 103 6.66 21.04 -5.62
N ILE A 104 6.98 20.08 -6.50
CA ILE A 104 8.35 19.93 -7.00
C ILE A 104 8.65 21.16 -7.86
N PRO A 105 9.69 21.96 -7.51
CA PRO A 105 10.08 23.09 -8.33
C PRO A 105 10.36 22.60 -9.75
N ASN A 106 9.78 23.26 -10.75
CA ASN A 106 10.13 22.99 -12.13
C ASN A 106 11.60 23.37 -12.30
N ILE A 107 12.47 22.38 -12.45
CA ILE A 107 13.91 22.59 -12.65
C ILE A 107 14.08 23.10 -14.08
N ALA A 108 13.90 24.40 -14.25
CA ALA A 108 13.96 25.07 -15.55
C ALA A 108 15.33 24.95 -16.23
N ASN A 109 16.36 24.52 -15.49
CA ASN A 109 17.74 24.37 -15.95
C ASN A 109 18.30 23.00 -15.54
N ALA A 110 17.56 21.92 -15.81
CA ALA A 110 18.15 20.59 -15.67
C ALA A 110 19.33 20.47 -16.65
N LYS A 111 20.53 20.21 -16.13
CA LYS A 111 21.71 19.99 -16.96
C LYS A 111 21.46 18.78 -17.85
N THR A 112 21.86 18.89 -19.10
CA THR A 112 21.89 17.75 -20.02
C THR A 112 22.91 16.71 -19.55
N ASP A 113 22.71 15.45 -19.94
CA ASP A 113 23.63 14.35 -19.56
C ASP A 113 25.08 14.67 -19.94
N THR A 114 25.29 15.32 -21.09
CA THR A 114 26.62 15.76 -21.56
C THR A 114 27.25 16.84 -20.66
N GLU A 115 26.46 17.78 -20.13
CA GLU A 115 26.96 18.78 -19.18
C GLU A 115 27.35 18.15 -17.85
N ILE A 116 26.60 17.13 -17.41
CA ILE A 116 26.89 16.37 -16.19
C ILE A 116 28.20 15.59 -16.34
N GLU A 117 28.38 14.89 -17.47
CA GLU A 117 29.62 14.14 -17.74
C GLU A 117 30.86 15.04 -17.77
N ASN A 118 30.75 16.20 -18.40
CA ASN A 118 31.85 17.18 -18.45
C ASN A 118 32.20 17.71 -17.06
N GLU A 119 31.19 17.96 -16.22
CA GLU A 119 31.40 18.42 -14.84
C GLU A 119 32.02 17.32 -13.97
N MET A 120 31.58 16.07 -14.10
CA MET A 120 32.19 14.93 -13.41
C MET A 120 33.66 14.77 -13.76
N LYS A 121 34.01 14.90 -15.04
CA LYS A 121 35.40 14.85 -15.49
C LYS A 121 36.24 15.97 -14.87
N LYS A 122 35.73 17.20 -14.90
CA LYS A 122 36.39 18.37 -14.30
C LYS A 122 36.60 18.21 -12.79
N LEU A 123 35.59 17.71 -12.08
CA LEU A 123 35.69 17.44 -10.64
C LEU A 123 36.71 16.34 -10.35
N GLY A 124 36.76 15.28 -11.16
CA GLY A 124 37.77 14.23 -11.06
C GLY A 124 39.20 14.79 -11.23
N GLU A 125 39.40 15.69 -12.18
CA GLU A 125 40.68 16.39 -12.38
C GLU A 125 41.06 17.26 -11.17
N GLN A 126 40.11 17.99 -10.58
CA GLN A 126 40.33 18.80 -9.38
C GLN A 126 40.69 17.95 -8.17
N VAL A 127 39.99 16.82 -7.96
CA VAL A 127 40.30 15.88 -6.87
C VAL A 127 41.70 15.29 -7.06
N ASN A 128 42.07 14.94 -8.29
CA ASN A 128 43.39 14.40 -8.57
C ASN A 128 44.51 15.45 -8.39
N ALA A 129 44.24 16.72 -8.67
CA ALA A 129 45.17 17.80 -8.38
C ALA A 129 45.34 17.98 -6.86
N TYR A 130 44.23 18.00 -6.11
CA TYR A 130 44.26 18.11 -4.65
C TYR A 130 45.04 16.96 -4.00
N LYS A 131 44.81 15.72 -4.44
CA LYS A 131 45.55 14.54 -3.95
C LYS A 131 47.05 14.58 -4.22
N LYS A 132 47.51 15.32 -5.23
CA LYS A 132 48.95 15.47 -5.53
C LYS A 132 49.63 16.53 -4.66
N ASP A 133 48.86 17.49 -4.15
CA ASP A 133 49.33 18.54 -3.26
C ASP A 133 49.23 18.14 -1.77
N ASP A 134 48.57 17.03 -1.45
CA ASP A 134 48.48 16.50 -0.09
C ASP A 134 49.76 15.70 0.24
N PRO A 135 50.62 16.16 1.17
CA PRO A 135 51.77 15.38 1.62
C PRO A 135 51.26 14.15 2.40
N GLU A 136 51.76 12.96 2.04
CA GLU A 136 51.41 11.67 2.68
C GLU A 136 51.40 11.70 4.22
#